data_AF-A0A847V6Y7-F1
#
_entry.id   AF-A0A847V6Y7-F1
#
_cell.length_a   1.000
_cell.length_b   1.000
_cell.length_c   1.000
_cell.angle_alpha   90.00
_cell.angle_beta   90.00
_cell.angle_gamma   90.00
#
_symmetry.space_group_name_H-M   'P 1'
#
loop_
_entity.id
_entity.type
_entity.pdbx_description
1 polymer ?
#
loop_
_entity_poly.entity_id
_entity_poly.type
_entity_poly.pdbx_seq_one_letter_code
_entity_poly.pdbx_strand_id
1 'polypeptide(L)'
;MIRVAARDAPAAAKADADVVCDGRTDVAVLVRALAVPDREVVLSAGTFDGNAGFTAAGNRYLCPAAGVTVRGAGPALTRLEARLEPCRLAVDAPGVTLANLGGFGYVGIQDTADRFTCEDVYITHAIGRTYLPFGKKGGCTAAFMVWGRKGRTVKDLTFRRCSVEKSYHHAFSMNLSGANEGGGFADVLFDQCHAISAGSGFETRPGSAATGDRDWSCGFDIPDAGDVSRLTVRDCRPVNCWQDGFHLDGSWNGHRQVAREVLFERCTAELCGARSGTVPTELYQSGFYVQSGQLVDCHAARCRKAGFLCKNQEAGGLSLIDCSDTGSAYGLVVEYGGERMRVEGFISDGATRRALQMVGNDADVGITILNFAGTGRPARPAG
;
A
#
# COMPACT_ATOMS: atom_id res chain seq x y z
N MET A 1 15.02 -26.46 -9.05
CA MET A 1 15.54 -25.09 -8.89
C MET A 1 16.27 -24.69 -10.17
N ILE A 2 16.28 -23.42 -10.53
CA ILE A 2 17.10 -22.84 -11.61
C ILE A 2 17.79 -21.57 -11.07
N ARG A 3 19.08 -21.40 -11.37
CA ARG A 3 19.89 -20.24 -11.01
C ARG A 3 20.09 -19.34 -12.22
N VAL A 4 19.69 -18.08 -12.08
CA VAL A 4 19.87 -17.06 -13.12
C VAL A 4 20.81 -15.99 -12.60
N ALA A 5 21.94 -15.79 -13.26
CA ALA A 5 22.87 -14.73 -12.93
C ALA A 5 22.62 -13.49 -13.77
N ALA A 6 22.66 -12.32 -13.13
CA ALA A 6 22.69 -11.04 -13.84
C ALA A 6 23.99 -10.88 -14.65
N ARG A 7 23.97 -10.03 -15.68
CA ARG A 7 25.15 -9.75 -16.50
C ARG A 7 26.31 -9.17 -15.69
N ASP A 8 26.03 -8.35 -14.70
CA ASP A 8 26.99 -7.70 -13.81
C ASP A 8 27.24 -8.51 -12.52
N ALA A 9 26.72 -9.73 -12.42
CA ALA A 9 26.95 -10.60 -11.26
C ALA A 9 28.44 -10.96 -11.08
N PRO A 10 28.87 -11.27 -9.84
CA PRO A 10 30.22 -11.77 -9.55
C PRO A 10 30.58 -13.02 -10.39
N ALA A 11 31.87 -13.20 -10.68
CA ALA A 11 32.33 -14.32 -11.52
C ALA A 11 31.93 -15.70 -10.99
N ALA A 12 32.02 -15.92 -9.66
CA ALA A 12 31.57 -17.16 -9.03
C ALA A 12 30.06 -17.40 -9.25
N ALA A 13 29.23 -16.37 -9.07
CA ALA A 13 27.79 -16.48 -9.28
C ALA A 13 27.43 -16.82 -10.75
N LYS A 14 28.20 -16.33 -11.72
CA LYS A 14 28.03 -16.67 -13.14
C LYS A 14 28.49 -18.09 -13.45
N ALA A 15 29.57 -18.55 -12.84
CA ALA A 15 30.08 -19.91 -13.01
C ALA A 15 29.10 -20.95 -12.45
N ASP A 16 28.40 -20.61 -11.37
CA ASP A 16 27.41 -21.47 -10.71
C ASP A 16 25.98 -21.35 -11.29
N ALA A 17 25.76 -20.47 -12.26
CA ALA A 17 24.44 -20.21 -12.83
C ALA A 17 24.08 -21.18 -13.96
N ASP A 18 22.82 -21.60 -14.01
CA ASP A 18 22.28 -22.38 -15.14
C ASP A 18 22.11 -21.48 -16.37
N VAL A 19 21.81 -20.19 -16.16
CA VAL A 19 21.66 -19.19 -17.21
C VAL A 19 22.25 -17.86 -16.76
N VAL A 20 22.96 -17.18 -17.66
CA VAL A 20 23.50 -15.82 -17.43
C VAL A 20 22.78 -14.84 -18.36
N CYS A 21 22.21 -13.79 -17.79
CA CYS A 21 21.61 -12.68 -18.52
C CYS A 21 22.70 -11.86 -19.24
N ASP A 22 22.37 -11.34 -20.43
CA ASP A 22 23.28 -10.57 -21.29
C ASP A 22 23.02 -9.05 -21.24
N GLY A 23 22.00 -8.62 -20.50
CA GLY A 23 21.52 -7.23 -20.42
C GLY A 23 20.86 -6.75 -21.71
N ARG A 24 20.48 -7.65 -22.62
CA ARG A 24 19.78 -7.34 -23.89
C ARG A 24 18.49 -8.14 -24.05
N THR A 25 18.44 -9.33 -23.45
CA THR A 25 17.31 -10.27 -23.56
C THR A 25 16.85 -10.80 -22.20
N ASP A 26 17.20 -10.12 -21.11
CA ASP A 26 16.90 -10.51 -19.73
C ASP A 26 15.42 -10.85 -19.52
N VAL A 27 14.50 -10.07 -20.10
CA VAL A 27 13.05 -10.35 -20.00
C VAL A 27 12.72 -11.75 -20.54
N ALA A 28 13.27 -12.12 -21.69
CA ALA A 28 13.02 -13.42 -22.30
C ALA A 28 13.66 -14.58 -21.50
N VAL A 29 14.83 -14.34 -20.90
CA VAL A 29 15.48 -15.30 -20.00
C VAL A 29 14.62 -15.54 -18.75
N LEU A 30 14.20 -14.46 -18.08
CA LEU A 30 13.41 -14.53 -16.86
C LEU A 30 12.06 -15.20 -17.11
N VAL A 31 11.34 -14.83 -18.17
CA VAL A 31 10.05 -15.48 -18.49
C VAL A 31 10.20 -16.99 -18.67
N ARG A 32 11.24 -17.47 -19.34
CA ARG A 32 11.47 -18.92 -19.47
C ARG A 32 11.76 -19.59 -18.13
N ALA A 33 12.54 -18.93 -17.26
CA ALA A 33 12.83 -19.46 -15.92
C ALA A 33 11.57 -19.55 -15.04
N LEU A 34 10.69 -18.55 -15.15
CA LEU A 34 9.45 -18.39 -14.39
C LEU A 34 8.29 -19.26 -14.90
N ALA A 35 8.36 -19.78 -16.13
CA ALA A 35 7.25 -20.46 -16.78
C ALA A 35 6.98 -21.89 -16.28
N VAL A 36 7.84 -22.46 -15.42
CA VAL A 36 7.66 -23.84 -14.97
C VAL A 36 7.09 -23.90 -13.56
N PRO A 37 5.92 -24.54 -13.36
CA PRO A 37 5.28 -24.65 -12.04
C PRO A 37 6.16 -25.26 -10.95
N ASP A 38 5.86 -24.91 -9.70
CA ASP A 38 6.44 -25.46 -8.47
C ASP A 38 7.97 -25.37 -8.40
N ARG A 39 8.55 -24.45 -9.17
CA ARG A 39 10.00 -24.29 -9.31
C ARG A 39 10.50 -23.13 -8.46
N GLU A 40 11.63 -23.35 -7.81
CA GLU A 40 12.43 -22.24 -7.27
C GLU A 40 13.36 -21.65 -8.34
N VAL A 41 13.28 -20.33 -8.53
CA VAL A 41 14.13 -19.51 -9.38
C VAL A 41 14.99 -18.63 -8.47
N VAL A 42 16.29 -18.90 -8.44
CA VAL A 42 17.25 -18.14 -7.64
C VAL A 42 17.95 -17.12 -8.53
N LEU A 43 17.77 -15.84 -8.21
CA LEU A 43 18.39 -14.72 -8.89
C LEU A 43 19.65 -14.31 -8.14
N SER A 44 20.78 -14.19 -8.84
CA SER A 44 22.03 -13.71 -8.24
C SER A 44 21.93 -12.26 -7.76
N ALA A 45 22.93 -11.82 -6.99
CA ALA A 45 23.21 -10.39 -6.89
C ALA A 45 23.58 -9.82 -8.27
N GLY A 46 23.21 -8.56 -8.51
CA GLY A 46 23.37 -7.86 -9.77
C GLY A 46 22.05 -7.26 -10.28
N THR A 47 22.10 -6.72 -11.49
CA THR A 47 21.02 -5.99 -12.14
C THR A 47 20.44 -6.77 -13.30
N PHE A 48 19.16 -7.07 -13.21
CA PHE A 48 18.33 -7.61 -14.29
C PHE A 48 17.58 -6.46 -14.96
N ASP A 49 17.80 -6.27 -16.26
CA ASP A 49 17.19 -5.17 -17.00
C ASP A 49 15.77 -5.54 -17.45
N GLY A 50 14.77 -5.02 -16.76
CA GLY A 50 13.34 -5.20 -17.06
C GLY A 50 12.88 -4.50 -18.34
N ASN A 51 13.75 -3.77 -19.04
CA ASN A 51 13.51 -3.19 -20.36
C ASN A 51 14.34 -3.85 -21.47
N ALA A 52 15.22 -4.80 -21.13
CA ALA A 52 16.04 -5.58 -22.07
C ALA A 52 15.24 -6.71 -22.72
N GLY A 53 14.72 -6.42 -23.91
CA GLY A 53 13.96 -7.33 -24.73
C GLY A 53 12.47 -7.35 -24.39
N PHE A 54 11.79 -8.39 -24.88
CA PHE A 54 10.35 -8.58 -24.75
C PHE A 54 10.03 -10.06 -24.52
N THR A 55 8.84 -10.31 -24.01
CA THR A 55 8.22 -11.63 -24.06
C THR A 55 7.81 -12.01 -25.48
N ALA A 56 7.46 -13.27 -25.72
CA ALA A 56 6.91 -13.71 -27.01
C ALA A 56 5.59 -12.97 -27.38
N ALA A 57 4.87 -12.45 -26.38
CA ALA A 57 3.67 -11.64 -26.56
C ALA A 57 3.97 -10.14 -26.78
N GLY A 58 5.23 -9.75 -26.93
CA GLY A 58 5.63 -8.36 -27.20
C GLY A 58 5.48 -7.41 -25.99
N ASN A 59 5.37 -7.95 -24.77
CA ASN A 59 5.24 -7.16 -23.54
C ASN A 59 6.46 -7.38 -22.61
N ARG A 60 6.41 -6.81 -21.40
CA ARG A 60 7.45 -6.95 -20.36
C ARG A 60 6.86 -7.49 -19.05
N TYR A 61 5.93 -8.42 -19.19
CA TYR A 61 5.27 -9.05 -18.07
C TYR A 61 6.02 -10.35 -17.73
N LEU A 62 6.59 -10.36 -16.54
CA LEU A 62 7.19 -11.53 -15.93
C LEU A 62 6.05 -12.24 -15.19
N CYS A 63 5.57 -13.35 -15.74
CA CYS A 63 4.43 -14.10 -15.21
C CYS A 63 4.92 -15.43 -14.60
N PRO A 64 5.17 -15.51 -13.29
CA PRO A 64 5.48 -16.77 -12.63
C PRO A 64 4.33 -17.76 -12.77
N ALA A 65 4.66 -19.01 -13.09
CA ALA A 65 3.73 -20.12 -13.06
C ALA A 65 3.29 -20.45 -11.61
N ALA A 66 2.25 -21.26 -11.48
CA ALA A 66 1.73 -21.66 -10.16
C ALA A 66 2.82 -22.29 -9.29
N GLY A 67 2.83 -21.96 -8.00
CA GLY A 67 3.79 -22.51 -7.03
C GLY A 67 5.24 -22.03 -7.19
N VAL A 68 5.54 -21.14 -8.14
CA VAL A 68 6.91 -20.66 -8.36
C VAL A 68 7.38 -19.79 -7.20
N THR A 69 8.59 -20.06 -6.72
CA THR A 69 9.30 -19.19 -5.77
C THR A 69 10.42 -18.46 -6.50
N VAL A 70 10.41 -17.13 -6.48
CA VAL A 70 11.50 -16.29 -6.99
C VAL A 70 12.25 -15.71 -5.79
N ARG A 71 13.54 -16.03 -5.69
CA ARG A 71 14.38 -15.61 -4.56
C ARG A 71 15.61 -14.87 -5.04
N GLY A 72 15.79 -13.64 -4.60
CA GLY A 72 17.04 -12.90 -4.78
C GLY A 72 18.02 -13.08 -3.61
N ALA A 73 19.17 -12.43 -3.73
CA ALA A 73 20.21 -12.38 -2.71
C ALA A 73 19.95 -11.29 -1.63
N GLY A 74 18.93 -10.45 -1.81
CA GLY A 74 18.55 -9.35 -0.92
C GLY A 74 18.04 -8.15 -1.72
N PRO A 75 17.14 -7.32 -1.15
CA PRO A 75 16.46 -6.26 -1.90
C PRO A 75 17.37 -5.18 -2.50
N ALA A 76 18.54 -4.93 -1.91
CA ALA A 76 19.54 -4.02 -2.49
C ALA A 76 20.52 -4.71 -3.46
N LEU A 77 20.63 -6.05 -3.39
CA LEU A 77 21.64 -6.84 -4.08
C LEU A 77 21.11 -7.41 -5.40
N THR A 78 19.89 -7.95 -5.40
CA THR A 78 19.21 -8.44 -6.60
C THR A 78 18.23 -7.37 -7.07
N ARG A 79 18.55 -6.71 -8.18
CA ARG A 79 17.83 -5.53 -8.67
C ARG A 79 17.16 -5.85 -9.99
N LEU A 80 15.83 -5.84 -10.04
CA LEU A 80 15.06 -5.74 -11.28
C LEU A 80 14.87 -4.25 -11.58
N GLU A 81 15.39 -3.77 -12.70
CA GLU A 81 15.38 -2.35 -13.03
C GLU A 81 14.69 -2.07 -14.36
N ALA A 82 13.73 -1.14 -14.36
CA ALA A 82 12.99 -0.72 -15.55
C ALA A 82 13.00 0.81 -15.67
N ARG A 83 14.02 1.36 -16.35
CA ARG A 83 14.25 2.82 -16.38
C ARG A 83 13.32 3.59 -17.33
N LEU A 84 12.89 2.94 -18.41
CA LEU A 84 12.23 3.60 -19.53
C LEU A 84 10.76 3.22 -19.64
N GLU A 85 10.44 1.95 -19.49
CA GLU A 85 9.09 1.43 -19.71
C GLU A 85 8.65 0.54 -18.56
N PRO A 86 7.33 0.41 -18.31
CA PRO A 86 6.82 -0.52 -17.32
C PRO A 86 7.33 -1.95 -17.50
N CYS A 87 7.78 -2.54 -16.39
CA CYS A 87 8.02 -3.97 -16.25
C CYS A 87 7.18 -4.47 -15.07
N ARG A 88 6.43 -5.54 -15.29
CA ARG A 88 5.46 -6.03 -14.31
C ARG A 88 5.80 -7.46 -13.91
N LEU A 89 5.89 -7.72 -12.62
CA LEU A 89 5.76 -9.07 -12.08
C LEU A 89 4.26 -9.34 -11.93
N ALA A 90 3.68 -10.06 -12.89
CA ALA A 90 2.25 -10.34 -12.97
C ALA A 90 1.96 -11.73 -12.39
N VAL A 91 1.52 -11.77 -11.15
CA VAL A 91 1.15 -12.97 -10.41
C VAL A 91 -0.31 -13.30 -10.72
N ASP A 92 -0.51 -14.09 -11.78
CA ASP A 92 -1.84 -14.55 -12.21
C ASP A 92 -2.11 -16.02 -11.84
N ALA A 93 -1.13 -16.70 -11.26
CA ALA A 93 -1.19 -18.09 -10.85
C ALA A 93 -0.99 -18.21 -9.33
N PRO A 94 -1.68 -19.16 -8.66
CA PRO A 94 -1.66 -19.23 -7.21
C PRO A 94 -0.38 -19.85 -6.66
N GLY A 95 -0.09 -19.61 -5.39
CA GLY A 95 1.05 -20.22 -4.69
C GLY A 95 2.41 -19.59 -5.00
N VAL A 96 2.43 -18.42 -5.65
CA VAL A 96 3.67 -17.74 -6.01
C VAL A 96 4.30 -17.08 -4.78
N THR A 97 5.62 -17.19 -4.67
CA THR A 97 6.41 -16.50 -3.65
C THR A 97 7.45 -15.60 -4.30
N LEU A 98 7.54 -14.34 -3.87
CA LEU A 98 8.59 -13.40 -4.26
C LEU A 98 9.38 -13.00 -3.01
N ALA A 99 10.69 -13.23 -2.99
CA ALA A 99 11.51 -12.98 -1.82
C ALA A 99 12.88 -12.35 -2.11
N ASN A 100 13.33 -11.45 -1.23
CA ASN A 100 14.72 -10.93 -1.21
C ASN A 100 15.16 -10.21 -2.51
N LEU A 101 14.32 -9.37 -3.11
CA LEU A 101 14.65 -8.66 -4.34
C LEU A 101 14.14 -7.22 -4.36
N GLY A 102 14.76 -6.38 -5.18
CA GLY A 102 14.42 -4.97 -5.35
C GLY A 102 13.87 -4.67 -6.73
N GLY A 103 12.80 -3.87 -6.81
CA GLY A 103 12.27 -3.26 -8.02
C GLY A 103 12.66 -1.78 -8.11
N PHE A 104 13.22 -1.36 -9.25
CA PHE A 104 13.69 0.02 -9.46
C PHE A 104 13.12 0.62 -10.74
N GLY A 105 12.63 1.84 -10.64
CA GLY A 105 12.03 2.54 -11.77
C GLY A 105 10.58 2.13 -11.98
N TYR A 106 10.17 1.84 -13.21
CA TYR A 106 8.81 1.44 -13.57
C TYR A 106 8.52 -0.05 -13.30
N VAL A 107 9.08 -0.60 -12.22
CA VAL A 107 8.83 -1.98 -11.79
C VAL A 107 7.66 -1.99 -10.82
N GLY A 108 6.63 -2.80 -11.12
CA GLY A 108 5.52 -3.04 -10.20
C GLY A 108 5.20 -4.52 -10.06
N ILE A 109 4.65 -4.90 -8.91
CA ILE A 109 4.08 -6.22 -8.66
C ILE A 109 2.56 -6.09 -8.77
N GLN A 110 1.96 -6.92 -9.60
CA GLN A 110 0.52 -7.07 -9.69
C GLN A 110 0.15 -8.51 -9.34
N ASP A 111 -0.75 -8.68 -8.38
CA ASP A 111 -1.30 -9.97 -7.99
C ASP A 111 -2.81 -10.04 -8.27
N THR A 112 -3.24 -11.13 -8.90
CA THR A 112 -4.66 -11.44 -9.11
C THR A 112 -5.01 -12.87 -8.66
N ALA A 113 -4.11 -13.53 -7.94
CA ALA A 113 -4.19 -14.95 -7.60
C ALA A 113 -4.23 -15.20 -6.08
N ASP A 114 -4.63 -16.41 -5.70
CA ASP A 114 -4.67 -16.80 -4.29
C ASP A 114 -3.31 -17.35 -3.83
N ARG A 115 -3.07 -17.38 -2.52
CA ARG A 115 -1.84 -17.93 -1.92
C ARG A 115 -0.59 -17.23 -2.45
N PHE A 116 -0.58 -15.91 -2.42
CA PHE A 116 0.58 -15.11 -2.80
C PHE A 116 1.37 -14.69 -1.55
N THR A 117 2.69 -14.85 -1.62
CA THR A 117 3.60 -14.41 -0.55
C THR A 117 4.69 -13.51 -1.11
N CYS A 118 4.87 -12.36 -0.48
CA CYS A 118 5.91 -11.40 -0.81
C CYS A 118 6.70 -11.03 0.45
N GLU A 119 7.99 -11.34 0.50
CA GLU A 119 8.82 -11.15 1.68
C GLU A 119 10.13 -10.44 1.37
N ASP A 120 10.51 -9.44 2.16
CA ASP A 120 11.79 -8.73 2.01
C ASP A 120 11.98 -8.16 0.59
N VAL A 121 10.91 -7.57 0.05
CA VAL A 121 10.91 -6.92 -1.27
C VAL A 121 10.89 -5.41 -1.11
N TYR A 122 11.78 -4.74 -1.83
CA TYR A 122 11.86 -3.29 -1.89
C TYR A 122 11.43 -2.79 -3.26
N ILE A 123 10.59 -1.76 -3.36
CA ILE A 123 10.28 -1.11 -4.64
C ILE A 123 10.49 0.40 -4.53
N THR A 124 11.09 1.00 -5.55
CA THR A 124 11.06 2.44 -5.72
C THR A 124 10.74 2.86 -7.14
N HIS A 125 9.77 3.76 -7.27
CA HIS A 125 9.44 4.41 -8.55
C HIS A 125 10.20 5.73 -8.69
N ALA A 126 11.49 5.73 -8.35
CA ALA A 126 12.40 6.85 -8.52
C ALA A 126 13.62 6.41 -9.31
N ILE A 127 14.15 7.33 -10.12
CA ILE A 127 15.49 7.22 -10.71
C ILE A 127 16.30 8.38 -10.16
N GLY A 128 17.31 8.07 -9.35
CA GLY A 128 18.03 9.08 -8.59
C GLY A 128 17.17 9.64 -7.45
N ARG A 129 16.98 10.96 -7.41
CA ARG A 129 16.33 11.65 -6.28
C ARG A 129 14.85 12.00 -6.50
N THR A 130 14.34 11.81 -7.72
CA THR A 130 13.02 12.30 -8.13
C THR A 130 12.07 11.15 -8.45
N TYR A 131 10.78 11.35 -8.18
CA TYR A 131 9.71 10.46 -8.60
C TYR A 131 9.69 10.29 -10.11
N LEU A 132 9.26 9.12 -10.55
CA LEU A 132 8.81 8.91 -11.92
C LEU A 132 7.37 9.39 -12.08
N PRO A 133 6.98 9.88 -13.28
CA PRO A 133 5.58 10.18 -13.57
C PRO A 133 4.74 8.91 -13.62
N PHE A 134 3.52 8.99 -13.08
CA PHE A 134 2.48 7.98 -13.23
C PHE A 134 1.88 7.99 -14.66
N GLY A 135 1.11 6.96 -15.01
CA GLY A 135 0.27 6.95 -16.22
C GLY A 135 0.92 6.35 -17.47
N LYS A 136 2.10 5.73 -17.38
CA LYS A 136 2.66 4.97 -18.50
C LYS A 136 1.80 3.74 -18.81
N LYS A 137 1.52 3.52 -20.09
CA LYS A 137 0.74 2.36 -20.57
C LYS A 137 1.39 1.06 -20.09
N GLY A 138 0.63 0.23 -19.38
CA GLY A 138 1.11 -1.04 -18.80
C GLY A 138 1.73 -0.92 -17.41
N GLY A 139 1.80 0.28 -16.82
CA GLY A 139 2.16 0.47 -15.41
C GLY A 139 1.08 -0.04 -14.45
N CYS A 140 1.45 -0.27 -13.19
CA CYS A 140 0.52 -0.55 -12.10
C CYS A 140 0.05 0.78 -11.45
N THR A 141 -1.08 0.80 -10.74
CA THR A 141 -1.49 1.99 -9.94
C THR A 141 -0.83 2.01 -8.56
N ALA A 142 -0.12 0.95 -8.18
CA ALA A 142 0.66 0.84 -6.96
C ALA A 142 2.00 0.13 -7.22
N ALA A 143 2.95 0.25 -6.29
CA ALA A 143 4.16 -0.59 -6.31
C ALA A 143 3.81 -2.08 -6.07
N PHE A 144 2.94 -2.33 -5.09
CA PHE A 144 2.30 -3.62 -4.84
C PHE A 144 0.80 -3.47 -5.05
N MET A 145 0.27 -4.08 -6.11
CA MET A 145 -1.13 -3.96 -6.51
C MET A 145 -1.79 -5.33 -6.46
N VAL A 146 -2.74 -5.53 -5.56
CA VAL A 146 -3.65 -6.67 -5.59
C VAL A 146 -4.91 -6.25 -6.33
N TRP A 147 -5.24 -6.96 -7.40
CA TRP A 147 -6.34 -6.60 -8.29
C TRP A 147 -7.41 -7.69 -8.27
N GLY A 148 -8.50 -7.41 -7.56
CA GLY A 148 -9.68 -8.27 -7.51
C GLY A 148 -10.46 -8.25 -8.82
N ARG A 149 -11.15 -9.35 -9.11
CA ARG A 149 -11.99 -9.50 -10.30
C ARG A 149 -13.44 -9.73 -9.90
N LYS A 150 -14.35 -9.31 -10.78
CA LYS A 150 -15.80 -9.51 -10.66
C LYS A 150 -16.18 -10.87 -10.07
N GLY A 151 -16.87 -10.82 -8.92
CA GLY A 151 -17.45 -11.98 -8.24
C GLY A 151 -16.45 -12.94 -7.62
N ARG A 152 -15.16 -12.57 -7.53
CA ARG A 152 -14.11 -13.40 -6.94
C ARG A 152 -13.54 -12.73 -5.69
N THR A 153 -13.27 -13.56 -4.67
CA THR A 153 -12.45 -13.19 -3.53
C THR A 153 -11.04 -13.68 -3.74
N VAL A 154 -10.06 -12.77 -3.76
CA VAL A 154 -8.63 -13.10 -3.76
C VAL A 154 -8.19 -13.32 -2.32
N LYS A 155 -7.47 -14.41 -2.03
CA LYS A 155 -7.21 -14.79 -0.63
C LYS A 155 -5.85 -15.41 -0.34
N ASP A 156 -5.56 -15.53 0.95
CA ASP A 156 -4.33 -16.11 1.50
C ASP A 156 -3.10 -15.31 1.05
N LEU A 157 -3.11 -14.00 1.34
CA LEU A 157 -2.09 -13.07 0.86
C LEU A 157 -1.18 -12.64 2.02
N THR A 158 0.14 -12.69 1.82
CA THR A 158 1.11 -12.24 2.81
C THR A 158 2.10 -11.27 2.19
N PHE A 159 2.20 -10.08 2.78
CA PHE A 159 3.25 -9.10 2.54
C PHE A 159 4.02 -8.92 3.85
N ARG A 160 5.31 -9.25 3.86
CA ARG A 160 6.13 -9.19 5.07
C ARG A 160 7.44 -8.47 4.82
N ARG A 161 7.75 -7.47 5.64
CA ARG A 161 8.99 -6.67 5.51
C ARG A 161 9.16 -6.06 4.11
N CYS A 162 8.05 -5.77 3.44
CA CYS A 162 8.06 -5.11 2.14
C CYS A 162 8.17 -3.60 2.34
N SER A 163 9.02 -2.94 1.55
CA SER A 163 9.23 -1.50 1.65
C SER A 163 9.05 -0.83 0.29
N VAL A 164 8.35 0.30 0.28
CA VAL A 164 8.19 1.14 -0.91
C VAL A 164 8.73 2.53 -0.62
N GLU A 165 9.59 3.05 -1.50
CA GLU A 165 9.99 4.46 -1.47
C GLU A 165 9.56 5.18 -2.75
N LYS A 166 8.94 6.34 -2.60
CA LYS A 166 8.61 7.24 -3.71
C LYS A 166 7.82 6.54 -4.83
N SER A 167 6.78 5.80 -4.48
CA SER A 167 5.85 5.31 -5.49
C SER A 167 5.24 6.51 -6.23
N TYR A 168 5.10 6.39 -7.55
CA TYR A 168 4.49 7.46 -8.36
C TYR A 168 3.01 7.72 -8.00
N HIS A 169 2.35 6.76 -7.34
CA HIS A 169 0.96 6.74 -6.90
C HIS A 169 0.89 5.95 -5.58
N HIS A 170 0.05 4.93 -5.41
CA HIS A 170 0.01 4.15 -4.15
C HIS A 170 1.29 3.32 -3.92
N ALA A 171 1.60 3.04 -2.65
CA ALA A 171 2.63 2.04 -2.33
C ALA A 171 2.03 0.63 -2.32
N PHE A 172 1.03 0.37 -1.48
CA PHE A 172 0.24 -0.85 -1.47
C PHE A 172 -1.21 -0.52 -1.83
N SER A 173 -1.82 -1.26 -2.75
CA SER A 173 -3.22 -1.10 -3.11
C SER A 173 -3.90 -2.45 -3.28
N MET A 174 -5.14 -2.54 -2.79
CA MET A 174 -6.09 -3.63 -3.02
C MET A 174 -7.35 -3.00 -3.61
N ASN A 175 -7.63 -3.29 -4.88
CA ASN A 175 -8.76 -2.68 -5.59
C ASN A 175 -9.40 -3.69 -6.56
N LEU A 176 -10.64 -3.44 -6.98
CA LEU A 176 -11.33 -4.22 -8.00
C LEU A 176 -11.12 -3.62 -9.39
N SER A 177 -11.28 -4.42 -10.46
CA SER A 177 -11.36 -3.90 -11.83
C SER A 177 -12.48 -2.89 -12.06
N GLY A 178 -13.46 -2.84 -11.15
CA GLY A 178 -14.38 -1.73 -11.00
C GLY A 178 -15.17 -1.85 -9.70
N ALA A 179 -15.50 -0.72 -9.08
CA ALA A 179 -16.22 -0.65 -7.81
C ALA A 179 -17.52 -1.49 -7.79
N ASN A 180 -18.27 -1.52 -8.90
CA ASN A 180 -19.58 -2.18 -8.97
C ASN A 180 -19.49 -3.67 -9.33
N GLU A 181 -18.28 -4.22 -9.47
CA GLU A 181 -18.11 -5.56 -10.01
C GLU A 181 -18.39 -6.66 -8.98
N GLY A 182 -18.38 -6.32 -7.69
CA GLY A 182 -18.46 -7.30 -6.61
C GLY A 182 -17.23 -8.21 -6.54
N GLY A 183 -16.98 -8.80 -5.39
CA GLY A 183 -15.75 -9.54 -5.10
C GLY A 183 -15.13 -9.01 -3.81
N GLY A 184 -13.89 -9.42 -3.54
CA GLY A 184 -13.23 -8.96 -2.34
C GLY A 184 -11.89 -9.62 -2.06
N PHE A 185 -11.49 -9.52 -0.80
CA PHE A 185 -10.22 -9.99 -0.30
C PHE A 185 -10.42 -10.72 1.03
N ALA A 186 -9.70 -11.82 1.23
CA ALA A 186 -9.77 -12.56 2.47
C ALA A 186 -8.40 -13.07 2.93
N ASP A 187 -8.19 -13.18 4.23
CA ASP A 187 -6.97 -13.78 4.78
C ASP A 187 -5.71 -13.04 4.31
N VAL A 188 -5.67 -11.74 4.58
CA VAL A 188 -4.60 -10.84 4.11
C VAL A 188 -3.79 -10.35 5.29
N LEU A 189 -2.46 -10.49 5.19
CA LEU A 189 -1.51 -10.02 6.18
C LEU A 189 -0.53 -9.02 5.57
N PHE A 190 -0.48 -7.83 6.14
CA PHE A 190 0.65 -6.91 6.02
C PHE A 190 1.41 -6.89 7.35
N ASP A 191 2.67 -7.25 7.33
CA ASP A 191 3.49 -7.44 8.53
C ASP A 191 4.82 -6.71 8.36
N GLN A 192 5.07 -5.68 9.16
CA GLN A 192 6.31 -4.89 9.13
C GLN A 192 6.57 -4.23 7.76
N CYS A 193 5.50 -3.81 7.07
CA CYS A 193 5.59 -3.16 5.76
C CYS A 193 5.71 -1.64 5.89
N HIS A 194 6.52 -1.01 5.04
CA HIS A 194 6.77 0.43 5.07
C HIS A 194 6.42 1.11 3.74
N ALA A 195 5.70 2.23 3.82
CA ALA A 195 5.38 3.07 2.67
C ALA A 195 5.97 4.47 2.89
N ILE A 196 7.04 4.80 2.18
CA ILE A 196 7.80 6.03 2.39
C ILE A 196 7.58 6.96 1.21
N SER A 197 6.94 8.09 1.51
CA SER A 197 6.62 9.13 0.55
C SER A 197 5.84 8.62 -0.67
N ALA A 198 4.79 7.84 -0.43
CA ALA A 198 3.90 7.38 -1.51
C ALA A 198 3.18 8.56 -2.19
N GLY A 199 2.92 8.44 -3.49
CA GLY A 199 2.31 9.45 -4.37
C GLY A 199 3.34 10.42 -4.94
N SER A 200 3.29 10.75 -6.22
CA SER A 200 4.28 11.67 -6.82
C SER A 200 3.92 13.14 -6.63
N GLY A 201 2.63 13.44 -6.56
CA GLY A 201 2.08 14.78 -6.74
C GLY A 201 2.11 15.27 -8.19
N PHE A 202 2.32 14.38 -9.16
CA PHE A 202 2.46 14.76 -10.58
C PHE A 202 1.17 14.58 -11.39
N GLU A 203 0.14 13.96 -10.83
CA GLU A 203 -1.13 13.82 -11.53
C GLU A 203 -1.94 15.10 -11.52
N THR A 204 -2.16 15.63 -12.73
CA THR A 204 -2.86 16.90 -12.93
C THR A 204 -4.21 16.67 -13.63
N ARG A 205 -5.29 17.30 -13.16
CA ARG A 205 -6.60 17.42 -13.83
C ARG A 205 -6.41 18.11 -15.19
N PRO A 206 -7.08 17.68 -16.27
CA PRO A 206 -7.07 18.43 -17.52
C PRO A 206 -7.57 19.86 -17.26
N GLY A 207 -6.79 20.87 -17.67
CA GLY A 207 -7.13 22.28 -17.48
C GLY A 207 -6.74 22.87 -16.12
N SER A 208 -6.08 22.12 -15.23
CA SER A 208 -5.55 22.66 -13.97
C SER A 208 -4.10 23.14 -14.10
N ALA A 209 -3.79 24.25 -13.41
CA ALA A 209 -2.44 24.76 -13.28
C ALA A 209 -1.69 24.18 -12.05
N ALA A 210 -2.37 23.47 -11.16
CA ALA A 210 -1.79 22.90 -9.94
C ALA A 210 -1.42 21.42 -10.15
N THR A 211 -0.13 21.09 -10.00
CA THR A 211 0.33 19.70 -10.03
C THR A 211 -0.21 18.92 -8.83
N GLY A 212 -0.63 17.68 -9.05
CA GLY A 212 -1.04 16.77 -7.99
C GLY A 212 -2.49 16.94 -7.54
N ASP A 213 -3.28 17.76 -8.23
CA ASP A 213 -4.68 17.98 -7.91
C ASP A 213 -5.61 16.82 -8.33
N ARG A 214 -5.08 15.83 -9.07
CA ARG A 214 -5.71 14.51 -9.22
C ARG A 214 -5.02 13.43 -8.43
N ASP A 215 -3.87 13.71 -7.83
CA ASP A 215 -3.11 12.69 -7.16
C ASP A 215 -3.83 12.32 -5.85
N TRP A 216 -4.51 11.18 -5.92
CA TRP A 216 -5.12 10.51 -4.79
C TRP A 216 -4.25 9.29 -4.47
N SER A 217 -3.24 9.50 -3.63
CA SER A 217 -2.27 8.45 -3.30
C SER A 217 -2.12 8.26 -1.80
N CYS A 218 -2.10 6.98 -1.42
CA CYS A 218 -2.01 6.52 -0.04
C CYS A 218 -0.77 5.63 0.14
N GLY A 219 -0.30 5.49 1.38
CA GLY A 219 0.68 4.47 1.71
C GLY A 219 0.09 3.08 1.53
N PHE A 220 -1.04 2.84 2.19
CA PHE A 220 -1.82 1.60 2.11
C PHE A 220 -3.25 1.94 1.72
N ASP A 221 -3.68 1.45 0.58
CA ASP A 221 -5.03 1.57 0.06
C ASP A 221 -5.71 0.19 0.09
N ILE A 222 -6.35 -0.18 1.20
CA ILE A 222 -6.55 -1.59 1.59
C ILE A 222 -7.90 -1.92 2.25
N PRO A 223 -8.94 -2.29 1.46
CA PRO A 223 -9.13 -1.95 0.06
C PRO A 223 -9.94 -0.64 -0.15
N ASP A 224 -9.75 -0.03 -1.32
CA ASP A 224 -10.59 1.06 -1.85
C ASP A 224 -11.96 0.55 -2.34
N ALA A 225 -11.98 -0.67 -2.88
CA ALA A 225 -13.18 -1.32 -3.36
C ALA A 225 -13.19 -2.83 -3.08
N GLY A 226 -14.39 -3.37 -2.82
CA GLY A 226 -14.64 -4.78 -2.60
C GLY A 226 -14.66 -5.19 -1.12
N ASP A 227 -15.35 -6.29 -0.83
CA ASP A 227 -15.47 -6.78 0.54
C ASP A 227 -14.09 -7.20 1.07
N VAL A 228 -13.86 -7.03 2.37
CA VAL A 228 -12.64 -7.50 3.03
C VAL A 228 -12.98 -8.29 4.28
N SER A 229 -12.34 -9.44 4.45
CA SER A 229 -12.48 -10.27 5.64
C SER A 229 -11.14 -10.78 6.15
N ARG A 230 -10.90 -10.74 7.46
CA ARG A 230 -9.64 -11.24 8.07
C ARG A 230 -8.41 -10.55 7.46
N LEU A 231 -8.41 -9.21 7.51
CA LEU A 231 -7.28 -8.38 7.14
C LEU A 231 -6.53 -7.99 8.41
N THR A 232 -5.24 -8.30 8.49
CA THR A 232 -4.35 -7.84 9.56
C THR A 232 -3.27 -6.96 8.98
N VAL A 233 -3.12 -5.76 9.55
CA VAL A 233 -2.05 -4.81 9.25
C VAL A 233 -1.29 -4.58 10.54
N ARG A 234 -0.06 -5.05 10.60
CA ARG A 234 0.68 -5.16 11.84
C ARG A 234 2.08 -4.62 11.72
N ASP A 235 2.47 -3.79 12.69
CA ASP A 235 3.81 -3.19 12.76
C ASP A 235 4.18 -2.41 11.47
N CYS A 236 3.17 -1.89 10.75
CA CYS A 236 3.35 -1.19 9.47
C CYS A 236 3.52 0.32 9.65
N ARG A 237 4.25 0.96 8.74
CA ARG A 237 4.60 2.38 8.84
C ARG A 237 4.54 3.15 7.50
N PRO A 238 3.46 3.88 7.23
CA PRO A 238 3.45 4.92 6.21
C PRO A 238 4.03 6.24 6.74
N VAL A 239 4.91 6.86 5.95
CA VAL A 239 5.55 8.14 6.30
C VAL A 239 5.51 9.08 5.10
N ASN A 240 5.06 10.33 5.32
CA ASN A 240 5.07 11.41 4.34
C ASN A 240 4.31 11.07 3.04
N CYS A 241 3.27 10.25 3.14
CA CYS A 241 2.40 9.92 2.01
C CYS A 241 1.66 11.17 1.50
N TRP A 242 1.37 11.21 0.20
CA TRP A 242 0.74 12.35 -0.46
C TRP A 242 -0.61 12.69 0.17
N GLN A 243 -1.49 11.71 0.38
CA GLN A 243 -2.72 11.88 1.18
C GLN A 243 -2.65 11.09 2.48
N ASP A 244 -3.22 9.89 2.51
CA ASP A 244 -3.37 9.12 3.74
C ASP A 244 -2.21 8.15 3.95
N GLY A 245 -1.96 7.84 5.23
CA GLY A 245 -1.07 6.75 5.59
C GLY A 245 -1.73 5.41 5.27
N PHE A 246 -2.80 5.13 5.99
CA PHE A 246 -3.69 3.99 5.78
C PHE A 246 -5.06 4.49 5.33
N HIS A 247 -5.58 3.88 4.28
CA HIS A 247 -6.90 4.16 3.71
C HIS A 247 -7.66 2.84 3.59
N LEU A 248 -8.79 2.77 4.28
CA LEU A 248 -9.76 1.69 4.18
C LEU A 248 -11.13 2.31 3.99
N ASP A 249 -11.66 2.17 2.78
CA ASP A 249 -12.95 2.74 2.44
C ASP A 249 -14.10 1.87 2.98
N GLY A 250 -15.31 2.39 2.83
CA GLY A 250 -16.54 1.72 3.22
C GLY A 250 -17.60 1.78 2.13
N SER A 251 -18.82 1.39 2.44
CA SER A 251 -19.94 1.51 1.49
C SER A 251 -20.32 2.97 1.22
N TRP A 252 -20.58 3.31 -0.04
CA TRP A 252 -21.13 4.60 -0.49
C TRP A 252 -22.11 4.42 -1.65
N ASN A 253 -22.76 5.50 -2.11
CA ASN A 253 -23.83 5.40 -3.11
C ASN A 253 -23.34 4.81 -4.44
N GLY A 254 -23.74 3.57 -4.73
CA GLY A 254 -23.34 2.84 -5.92
C GLY A 254 -22.24 1.81 -5.66
N HIS A 255 -21.59 1.84 -4.50
CA HIS A 255 -20.51 0.95 -4.12
C HIS A 255 -20.76 0.34 -2.74
N ARG A 256 -20.95 -0.98 -2.68
CA ARG A 256 -21.06 -1.70 -1.42
C ARG A 256 -19.72 -2.35 -1.10
N GLN A 257 -19.24 -2.08 0.11
CA GLN A 257 -18.07 -2.69 0.71
C GLN A 257 -18.35 -3.04 2.16
N VAL A 258 -18.12 -4.31 2.51
CA VAL A 258 -18.23 -4.83 3.87
C VAL A 258 -16.83 -5.18 4.37
N ALA A 259 -16.45 -4.61 5.51
CA ALA A 259 -15.20 -4.92 6.20
C ALA A 259 -15.50 -5.74 7.45
N ARG A 260 -14.91 -6.95 7.56
CA ARG A 260 -15.08 -7.87 8.69
C ARG A 260 -13.73 -8.32 9.22
N GLU A 261 -13.57 -8.36 10.53
CA GLU A 261 -12.34 -8.85 11.16
C GLU A 261 -11.10 -8.14 10.58
N VAL A 262 -11.19 -6.80 10.47
CA VAL A 262 -10.08 -5.95 10.07
C VAL A 262 -9.37 -5.47 11.33
N LEU A 263 -8.07 -5.75 11.43
CA LEU A 263 -7.22 -5.38 12.55
C LEU A 263 -6.02 -4.56 12.06
N PHE A 264 -5.86 -3.38 12.64
CA PHE A 264 -4.61 -2.64 12.64
C PHE A 264 -3.98 -2.77 14.03
N GLU A 265 -2.74 -3.23 14.10
CA GLU A 265 -2.04 -3.47 15.36
C GLU A 265 -0.64 -2.86 15.30
N ARG A 266 -0.26 -2.03 16.29
CA ARG A 266 1.08 -1.43 16.39
C ARG A 266 1.52 -0.67 15.13
N CYS A 267 0.57 -0.07 14.42
CA CYS A 267 0.84 0.70 13.21
C CYS A 267 1.20 2.15 13.54
N THR A 268 2.11 2.76 12.77
CA THR A 268 2.49 4.16 12.96
C THR A 268 2.40 4.95 11.66
N ALA A 269 1.61 6.02 11.62
CA ALA A 269 1.47 6.90 10.46
C ALA A 269 2.04 8.30 10.77
N GLU A 270 2.93 8.81 9.92
CA GLU A 270 3.63 10.08 10.20
C GLU A 270 3.66 11.02 9.00
N LEU A 271 3.42 12.31 9.23
CA LEU A 271 3.57 13.37 8.22
C LEU A 271 2.70 13.16 6.96
N CYS A 272 1.70 12.28 7.01
CA CYS A 272 0.80 12.04 5.89
C CYS A 272 0.00 13.31 5.56
N GLY A 273 -0.15 13.59 4.28
CA GLY A 273 -0.81 14.79 3.78
C GLY A 273 0.05 16.06 3.84
N ALA A 274 1.23 16.05 4.49
CA ALA A 274 2.04 17.25 4.62
C ALA A 274 2.50 17.79 3.26
N ARG A 275 2.85 16.90 2.33
CA ARG A 275 3.37 17.24 0.99
C ARG A 275 2.28 17.71 0.01
N SER A 276 1.07 17.15 0.08
CA SER A 276 -0.06 17.61 -0.75
C SER A 276 -0.47 19.04 -0.41
N GLY A 277 -0.28 19.47 0.84
CA GLY A 277 -0.61 20.83 1.22
C GLY A 277 -2.12 21.05 1.09
N THR A 278 -2.57 22.00 0.26
CA THR A 278 -4.00 22.20 -0.01
C THR A 278 -4.46 21.55 -1.31
N VAL A 279 -3.63 20.68 -1.92
CA VAL A 279 -3.82 20.11 -3.26
C VAL A 279 -3.66 18.58 -3.24
N PRO A 280 -4.68 17.79 -3.59
CA PRO A 280 -6.00 18.23 -4.03
C PRO A 280 -6.83 18.83 -2.89
N THR A 281 -7.92 19.52 -3.24
CA THR A 281 -8.91 20.04 -2.27
C THR A 281 -9.55 18.92 -1.44
N GLU A 282 -9.43 17.66 -1.88
CA GLU A 282 -9.91 16.49 -1.16
C GLU A 282 -9.24 16.36 0.21
N LEU A 283 -10.07 16.03 1.20
CA LEU A 283 -9.86 16.46 2.57
C LEU A 283 -9.38 15.34 3.50
N TYR A 284 -8.83 14.21 3.03
CA TYR A 284 -8.48 13.14 3.98
C TYR A 284 -7.20 13.48 4.76
N GLN A 285 -6.05 13.45 4.08
CA GLN A 285 -4.76 13.96 4.60
C GLN A 285 -4.45 13.49 6.03
N SER A 286 -4.72 12.21 6.28
CA SER A 286 -4.79 11.62 7.61
C SER A 286 -3.74 10.53 7.82
N GLY A 287 -3.43 10.24 9.09
CA GLY A 287 -2.64 9.05 9.40
C GLY A 287 -3.43 7.78 9.06
N PHE A 288 -4.64 7.71 9.62
CA PHE A 288 -5.58 6.62 9.43
C PHE A 288 -6.91 7.18 8.93
N TYR A 289 -7.28 6.84 7.70
CA TYR A 289 -8.64 6.94 7.21
C TYR A 289 -9.27 5.54 7.22
N VAL A 290 -10.16 5.28 8.18
CA VAL A 290 -10.72 3.95 8.42
C VAL A 290 -12.21 4.03 8.64
N GLN A 291 -13.00 3.34 7.80
CA GLN A 291 -14.45 3.29 7.97
C GLN A 291 -14.92 2.17 8.91
N SER A 292 -14.18 1.08 9.03
CA SER A 292 -14.53 -0.04 9.92
C SER A 292 -13.28 -0.84 10.26
N GLY A 293 -13.25 -1.42 11.47
CA GLY A 293 -12.13 -2.22 11.95
C GLY A 293 -11.76 -1.93 13.40
N GLN A 294 -10.83 -2.72 13.89
CA GLN A 294 -10.22 -2.56 15.20
C GLN A 294 -8.80 -2.02 15.02
N LEU A 295 -8.49 -0.92 15.71
CA LEU A 295 -7.15 -0.35 15.79
C LEU A 295 -6.66 -0.51 17.23
N VAL A 296 -5.52 -1.17 17.41
CA VAL A 296 -4.91 -1.43 18.71
C VAL A 296 -3.48 -0.90 18.70
N ASP A 297 -3.13 -0.10 19.70
CA ASP A 297 -1.77 0.44 19.88
C ASP A 297 -1.27 1.16 18.61
N CYS A 298 -2.16 1.89 17.93
CA CYS A 298 -1.84 2.60 16.69
C CYS A 298 -1.54 4.07 16.96
N HIS A 299 -0.54 4.61 16.28
CA HIS A 299 -0.04 5.97 16.52
C HIS A 299 -0.01 6.80 15.25
N ALA A 300 -0.49 8.04 15.34
CA ALA A 300 -0.33 9.03 14.31
C ALA A 300 0.52 10.20 14.81
N ALA A 301 1.35 10.78 13.95
CA ALA A 301 2.13 11.96 14.33
C ALA A 301 2.23 12.98 13.20
N ARG A 302 1.84 14.22 13.51
CA ARG A 302 2.00 15.40 12.65
C ARG A 302 1.42 15.18 11.24
N CYS A 303 0.34 14.43 11.15
CA CYS A 303 -0.45 14.31 9.94
C CYS A 303 -1.16 15.64 9.69
N ARG A 304 -1.30 16.01 8.43
CA ARG A 304 -1.71 17.38 8.09
C ARG A 304 -3.11 17.72 8.61
N LYS A 305 -4.09 16.85 8.35
CA LYS A 305 -5.45 17.07 8.82
C LYS A 305 -5.70 16.32 10.11
N ALA A 306 -5.73 15.00 10.09
CA ALA A 306 -6.11 14.22 11.27
C ALA A 306 -5.09 13.12 11.54
N GLY A 307 -4.86 12.82 12.82
CA GLY A 307 -4.22 11.55 13.18
C GLY A 307 -5.12 10.41 12.72
N PHE A 308 -6.37 10.46 13.16
CA PHE A 308 -7.41 9.47 12.84
C PHE A 308 -8.64 10.19 12.29
N LEU A 309 -9.03 9.83 11.06
CA LEU A 309 -10.25 10.25 10.40
C LEU A 309 -11.11 9.01 10.14
N CYS A 310 -12.07 8.75 11.04
CA CYS A 310 -12.86 7.54 11.00
C CYS A 310 -14.30 7.81 10.59
N LYS A 311 -14.92 6.84 9.91
CA LYS A 311 -16.32 6.89 9.49
C LYS A 311 -17.00 5.61 9.92
N ASN A 312 -17.56 5.54 11.13
CA ASN A 312 -18.12 4.30 11.67
C ASN A 312 -19.32 3.81 10.83
N GLN A 313 -19.05 3.03 9.78
CA GLN A 313 -20.02 2.67 8.75
C GLN A 313 -21.13 1.77 9.29
N GLU A 314 -20.76 0.82 10.14
CA GLU A 314 -21.68 -0.11 10.80
C GLU A 314 -21.63 0.14 12.30
N ALA A 315 -22.79 0.06 12.96
CA ALA A 315 -22.85 0.28 14.39
C ALA A 315 -22.01 -0.75 15.17
N GLY A 316 -21.09 -0.28 16.01
CA GLY A 316 -20.10 -1.11 16.69
C GLY A 316 -18.99 -1.67 15.79
N GLY A 317 -18.92 -1.25 14.52
CA GLY A 317 -17.93 -1.73 13.55
C GLY A 317 -16.54 -1.10 13.71
N LEU A 318 -16.39 -0.08 14.56
CA LEU A 318 -15.14 0.62 14.79
C LEU A 318 -14.73 0.59 16.27
N SER A 319 -13.49 0.18 16.53
CA SER A 319 -12.87 0.31 17.85
C SER A 319 -11.43 0.83 17.78
N LEU A 320 -11.10 1.76 18.66
CA LEU A 320 -9.75 2.29 18.86
C LEU A 320 -9.34 2.01 20.31
N ILE A 321 -8.28 1.24 20.51
CA ILE A 321 -7.80 0.80 21.83
C ILE A 321 -6.33 1.21 21.94
N ASP A 322 -6.01 1.98 22.97
CA ASP A 322 -4.65 2.46 23.28
C ASP A 322 -3.97 3.18 22.10
N CYS A 323 -4.76 3.84 21.27
CA CYS A 323 -4.27 4.61 20.14
C CYS A 323 -3.87 6.04 20.55
N SER A 324 -3.00 6.69 19.77
CA SER A 324 -2.66 8.09 20.06
C SER A 324 -2.33 8.92 18.83
N ASP A 325 -2.63 10.22 18.90
CA ASP A 325 -2.17 11.22 17.95
C ASP A 325 -1.27 12.25 18.64
N THR A 326 -0.18 12.62 17.97
CA THR A 326 0.71 13.73 18.39
C THR A 326 0.83 14.80 17.30
N GLY A 327 0.30 15.98 17.56
CA GLY A 327 0.57 17.20 16.78
C GLY A 327 -0.13 17.31 15.42
N SER A 328 -1.12 16.47 15.12
CA SER A 328 -1.96 16.66 13.93
C SER A 328 -2.95 17.83 14.14
N ALA A 329 -3.59 18.34 13.08
CA ALA A 329 -4.60 19.39 13.27
C ALA A 329 -5.80 18.87 14.08
N TYR A 330 -6.21 17.64 13.82
CA TYR A 330 -7.21 16.92 14.57
C TYR A 330 -6.61 15.66 15.16
N GLY A 331 -6.85 15.39 16.45
CA GLY A 331 -6.46 14.12 17.07
C GLY A 331 -7.29 12.97 16.51
N LEU A 332 -8.57 12.98 16.88
CA LEU A 332 -9.58 12.04 16.41
C LEU A 332 -10.75 12.78 15.76
N VAL A 333 -11.11 12.38 14.55
CA VAL A 333 -12.34 12.79 13.87
C VAL A 333 -13.20 11.56 13.63
N VAL A 334 -14.47 11.63 14.03
CA VAL A 334 -15.48 10.61 13.76
C VAL A 334 -16.63 11.25 13.00
N GLU A 335 -16.83 10.80 11.77
CA GLU A 335 -17.95 11.20 10.90
C GLU A 335 -19.00 10.07 10.85
N TYR A 336 -20.23 10.39 10.42
CA TYR A 336 -21.36 9.46 10.26
C TYR A 336 -21.88 8.80 11.55
N GLY A 337 -21.96 9.56 12.64
CA GLY A 337 -22.82 9.21 13.76
C GLY A 337 -22.24 8.24 14.78
N GLY A 338 -21.03 7.69 14.56
CA GLY A 338 -20.25 6.98 15.58
C GLY A 338 -21.01 5.87 16.33
N GLU A 339 -22.07 5.31 15.74
CA GLU A 339 -23.05 4.52 16.49
C GLU A 339 -22.40 3.32 17.19
N ARG A 340 -22.48 3.26 18.53
CA ARG A 340 -21.91 2.17 19.34
C ARG A 340 -20.41 1.93 19.12
N MET A 341 -19.67 2.92 18.60
CA MET A 341 -18.22 2.82 18.50
C MET A 341 -17.58 2.78 19.90
N ARG A 342 -16.39 2.17 19.99
CA ARG A 342 -15.60 2.11 21.22
C ARG A 342 -14.27 2.81 21.04
N VAL A 343 -13.97 3.77 21.91
CA VAL A 343 -12.65 4.40 22.01
C VAL A 343 -12.18 4.28 23.45
N GLU A 344 -11.09 3.57 23.66
CA GLU A 344 -10.51 3.29 24.97
C GLU A 344 -9.02 3.65 24.97
N GLY A 345 -8.58 4.34 26.03
CA GLY A 345 -7.16 4.68 26.17
C GLY A 345 -6.62 5.68 25.15
N PHE A 346 -7.47 6.39 24.38
CA PHE A 346 -6.98 7.28 23.33
C PHE A 346 -6.29 8.52 23.90
N ILE A 347 -5.11 8.87 23.39
CA ILE A 347 -4.38 10.08 23.76
C ILE A 347 -4.25 11.02 22.57
N SER A 348 -4.75 12.25 22.70
CA SER A 348 -4.45 13.34 21.77
C SER A 348 -3.50 14.33 22.44
N ASP A 349 -2.27 14.42 21.93
CA ASP A 349 -1.25 15.35 22.42
C ASP A 349 -0.95 16.43 21.36
N GLY A 350 -1.03 17.70 21.74
CA GLY A 350 -0.60 18.78 20.86
C GLY A 350 -1.50 19.08 19.66
N ALA A 351 -2.75 18.59 19.64
CA ALA A 351 -3.65 18.84 18.52
C ALA A 351 -3.84 20.35 18.26
N THR A 352 -3.66 20.79 17.02
CA THR A 352 -3.57 22.23 16.68
C THR A 352 -4.91 22.86 16.25
N ARG A 353 -5.98 22.07 16.14
CA ARG A 353 -7.34 22.57 15.86
C ARG A 353 -8.39 21.99 16.79
N ARG A 354 -8.53 20.67 16.88
CA ARG A 354 -9.42 19.99 17.84
C ARG A 354 -8.83 18.63 18.24
N ALA A 355 -8.78 18.32 19.52
CA ALA A 355 -8.38 16.98 19.97
C ALA A 355 -9.40 15.91 19.56
N LEU A 356 -10.70 16.24 19.65
CA LEU A 356 -11.81 15.40 19.21
C LEU A 356 -12.81 16.21 18.38
N GLN A 357 -13.25 15.65 17.26
CA GLN A 357 -14.44 16.09 16.53
C GLN A 357 -15.31 14.86 16.25
N MET A 358 -16.51 14.81 16.83
CA MET A 358 -17.39 13.67 16.68
C MET A 358 -18.84 14.11 16.51
N VAL A 359 -19.57 13.35 15.69
CA VAL A 359 -21.03 13.20 15.80
C VAL A 359 -21.25 11.73 16.16
N GLY A 360 -21.76 11.46 17.36
CA GLY A 360 -21.84 10.12 17.95
C GLY A 360 -23.19 9.86 18.62
N ASN A 361 -23.79 8.70 18.36
CA ASN A 361 -24.95 8.17 19.07
C ASN A 361 -24.52 6.91 19.84
N ASP A 362 -24.84 6.82 21.14
CA ASP A 362 -24.51 5.65 21.98
C ASP A 362 -23.04 5.19 21.89
N ALA A 363 -22.12 6.12 21.66
CA ALA A 363 -20.68 5.86 21.57
C ALA A 363 -20.04 5.86 22.97
N ASP A 364 -19.14 4.91 23.22
CA ASP A 364 -18.29 4.91 24.42
C ASP A 364 -16.92 5.49 24.05
N VAL A 365 -16.63 6.70 24.51
CA VAL A 365 -15.45 7.47 24.09
C VAL A 365 -14.64 7.96 25.28
N GLY A 366 -13.57 7.23 25.58
CA GLY A 366 -12.50 7.65 26.49
C GLY A 366 -11.35 8.30 25.74
N ILE A 367 -11.14 9.60 25.96
CA ILE A 367 -10.01 10.35 25.41
C ILE A 367 -9.29 11.18 26.48
N THR A 368 -7.96 11.12 26.48
CA THR A 368 -7.09 12.03 27.23
C THR A 368 -6.54 13.09 26.29
N ILE A 369 -6.65 14.36 26.68
CA ILE A 369 -6.16 15.50 25.90
C ILE A 369 -4.98 16.13 26.63
N LEU A 370 -3.82 16.15 25.97
CA LEU A 370 -2.57 16.72 26.48
C LEU A 370 -2.11 17.88 25.59
N ASN A 371 -1.52 18.90 26.21
CA ASN A 371 -0.87 20.04 25.54
C ASN A 371 -1.67 20.64 24.36
N PHE A 372 -3.01 20.76 24.49
CA PHE A 372 -3.85 21.22 23.38
C PHE A 372 -3.41 22.60 22.87
N ALA A 373 -3.03 22.65 21.59
CA ALA A 373 -2.47 23.85 20.95
C ALA A 373 -3.49 24.57 20.04
N GLY A 374 -4.73 24.05 19.96
CA GLY A 374 -5.76 24.58 19.08
C GLY A 374 -6.60 25.70 19.68
N THR A 375 -7.39 26.33 18.81
CA THR A 375 -8.35 27.39 19.16
C THR A 375 -9.78 26.87 19.32
N GLY A 376 -9.99 25.55 19.22
CA GLY A 376 -11.29 24.91 19.37
C GLY A 376 -11.91 25.18 20.74
N ARG A 377 -13.19 25.58 20.78
CA ARG A 377 -13.94 25.71 22.03
C ARG A 377 -14.39 24.32 22.51
N PRO A 378 -14.44 24.06 23.83
CA PRO A 378 -15.08 22.86 24.36
C PRO A 378 -16.51 22.73 23.84
N ALA A 379 -16.87 21.55 23.34
CA ALA A 379 -18.27 21.26 23.02
C ALA A 379 -19.06 21.15 24.34
N ARG A 380 -20.22 21.82 24.42
CA ARG A 380 -21.20 21.54 25.47
C ARG A 380 -21.88 20.21 25.12
N PRO A 381 -22.12 19.31 26.10
CA PRO A 381 -22.98 18.16 25.87
C PRO A 381 -24.34 18.65 25.33
N ALA A 382 -24.84 18.05 24.26
CA ALA A 382 -26.25 18.17 23.93
C ALA A 382 -27.00 17.40 25.03
N GLY A 383 -27.80 18.12 25.81
CA GLY A 383 -28.58 17.57 26.92
C GLY A 383 -29.82 16.82 26.46
#